data_AF-A0A8H5HSY1-F1
#
_entry.id   AF-A0A8H5HSY1-F1
#
_cell.length_a   1.000
_cell.length_b   1.000
_cell.length_c   1.000
_cell.angle_alpha   90.00
_cell.angle_beta   90.00
_cell.angle_gamma   90.00
#
_symmetry.space_group_name_H-M   'P 1'
#
loop_
_entity.id
_entity.type
_entity.pdbx_description
1 polymer ?
#
loop_
_entity_poly.entity_id
_entity_poly.type
_entity_poly.pdbx_seq_one_letter_code
_entity_poly.pdbx_strand_id
1 'polypeptide(L)'
;MHLRSCTHLKQRSIFSSTHRFHYSTAAPAKKANPPLLGRYTEIPYELFRINASKKVILRDYEDQKKKGRSSYDLVTQPDGLVHPKPGGTFEGPNGASVRPDGAMMQEVVRNFRGKNTTIYRLLPGHKLPDDLILLHEHSDHHSIQCRVPMTLAQLNKKLTQFCQENGEEMTKEEFVERYPFTV
;
A
#
# COMPACT_ATOMS: atom_id res chain seq x y z
N MET A 1 -53.31 40.18 48.44
CA MET A 1 -52.55 40.57 49.64
C MET A 1 -52.54 39.40 50.62
N HIS A 2 -51.39 39.11 51.23
CA HIS A 2 -51.10 38.12 52.29
C HIS A 2 -51.07 36.64 51.85
N LEU A 3 -49.92 35.98 51.66
CA LEU A 3 -48.80 35.59 52.58
C LEU A 3 -49.14 34.46 53.57
N ARG A 4 -48.46 33.31 53.34
CA ARG A 4 -47.92 32.30 54.30
C ARG A 4 -48.97 31.52 55.12
N SER A 5 -48.82 30.26 55.51
CA SER A 5 -47.66 29.43 55.82
C SER A 5 -48.08 27.94 55.97
N CYS A 6 -47.20 27.04 55.52
CA CYS A 6 -46.80 25.74 56.08
C CYS A 6 -47.79 24.82 56.86
N THR A 7 -47.88 23.54 56.45
CA THR A 7 -47.59 22.36 57.30
C THR A 7 -47.51 21.05 56.47
N HIS A 8 -46.69 20.12 56.95
CA HIS A 8 -46.19 18.91 56.32
C HIS A 8 -47.20 17.77 56.12
N LEU A 9 -47.02 16.98 55.04
CA LEU A 9 -47.25 15.54 55.07
C LEU A 9 -46.16 14.77 54.31
N LYS A 10 -45.61 13.75 54.99
CA LYS A 10 -44.60 12.79 54.53
C LYS A 10 -45.16 11.91 53.41
N GLN A 11 -44.35 11.62 52.39
CA GLN A 11 -44.40 10.35 51.67
C GLN A 11 -42.98 9.85 51.36
N ARG A 12 -42.71 8.64 51.86
CA ARG A 12 -41.54 7.82 51.52
C ARG A 12 -41.75 7.27 50.10
N SER A 13 -40.71 7.32 49.26
CA SER A 13 -40.64 6.46 48.07
C SER A 13 -39.20 6.07 47.76
N ILE A 14 -38.87 4.86 48.22
CA ILE A 14 -38.18 3.77 47.52
C ILE A 14 -37.07 4.17 46.54
N PHE A 15 -35.83 3.91 46.96
CA PHE A 15 -34.66 3.74 46.10
C PHE A 15 -34.96 2.70 44.99
N SER A 16 -34.90 3.12 43.73
CA SER A 16 -34.88 2.20 42.58
C SER A 16 -33.55 2.34 41.84
N SER A 17 -32.76 1.27 41.98
CA SER A 17 -31.57 0.86 41.23
C SER A 17 -31.37 1.56 39.88
N THR A 18 -30.28 2.32 39.76
CA THR A 18 -29.66 2.63 38.48
C THR A 18 -28.92 1.38 37.99
N HIS A 19 -29.50 0.65 37.05
CA HIS A 19 -28.73 -0.32 36.25
C HIS A 19 -27.67 0.44 35.44
N ARG A 20 -26.45 0.51 36.00
CA ARG A 20 -25.24 0.78 35.24
C ARG A 20 -25.04 -0.38 34.28
N PHE A 21 -25.44 -0.19 33.04
CA PHE A 21 -24.91 -0.97 31.93
C PHE A 21 -23.41 -0.70 31.87
N HIS A 22 -22.62 -1.63 32.39
CA HIS A 22 -21.20 -1.72 32.06
C HIS A 22 -21.10 -2.12 30.59
N TYR A 23 -21.12 -1.12 29.70
CA TYR A 23 -20.64 -1.32 28.34
C TYR A 23 -19.16 -1.65 28.45
N SER A 24 -18.83 -2.90 28.14
CA SER A 24 -17.44 -3.34 27.94
C SER A 24 -16.83 -2.48 26.84
N THR A 25 -15.86 -1.64 27.20
CA THR A 25 -15.09 -0.80 26.28
C THR A 25 -14.03 -1.63 25.54
N ALA A 26 -14.40 -2.81 25.04
CA ALA A 26 -13.51 -3.60 24.21
C ALA A 26 -13.30 -2.83 22.91
N ALA A 27 -12.06 -2.41 22.65
CA ALA A 27 -11.68 -1.83 21.38
C ALA A 27 -12.10 -2.80 20.25
N PRO A 28 -12.67 -2.30 19.14
CA PRO A 28 -13.06 -3.17 18.04
C PRO A 28 -11.85 -3.96 17.57
N ALA A 29 -12.02 -5.27 17.41
CA ALA A 29 -10.96 -6.14 16.92
C ALA A 29 -10.41 -5.59 15.60
N LYS A 30 -9.08 -5.46 15.49
CA LYS A 30 -8.45 -5.07 14.23
C LYS A 30 -8.88 -6.06 13.15
N LYS A 31 -9.46 -5.54 12.08
CA LYS A 31 -9.85 -6.36 10.92
C LYS A 31 -8.60 -7.06 10.38
N ALA A 32 -8.70 -8.37 10.13
CA ALA A 32 -7.60 -9.14 9.57
C ALA A 32 -7.22 -8.59 8.18
N ASN A 33 -5.94 -8.68 7.83
CA ASN A 33 -5.47 -8.29 6.51
C ASN A 33 -6.05 -9.24 5.43
N PRO A 34 -6.37 -8.72 4.23
CA PRO A 34 -6.86 -9.57 3.15
C PRO A 34 -5.78 -10.55 2.66
N PRO A 35 -6.17 -11.71 2.11
CA PRO A 35 -5.22 -12.64 1.50
C PRO A 35 -4.56 -12.02 0.25
N LEU A 36 -3.33 -12.44 -0.04
CA LEU A 36 -2.68 -12.20 -1.33
C LEU A 36 -3.40 -13.01 -2.41
N LEU A 37 -3.45 -12.46 -3.63
CA LEU A 37 -4.03 -13.12 -4.79
C LEU A 37 -3.02 -14.02 -5.53
N GLY A 38 -1.72 -13.86 -5.25
CA GLY A 38 -0.67 -14.66 -5.89
C GLY A 38 0.73 -14.30 -5.42
N ARG A 39 1.66 -15.23 -5.65
CA ARG A 39 3.09 -15.10 -5.35
C ARG A 39 3.89 -15.77 -6.46
N TYR A 40 4.76 -15.01 -7.11
CA TYR A 40 5.42 -15.44 -8.34
C TYR A 40 6.93 -15.20 -8.27
N THR A 41 7.69 -16.15 -8.80
CA THR A 41 9.14 -16.04 -9.04
C THR A 41 9.47 -15.59 -10.47
N GLU A 42 8.45 -15.34 -11.28
CA GLU A 42 8.54 -14.83 -12.64
C GLU A 42 7.36 -13.89 -12.90
N ILE A 43 7.45 -13.11 -13.98
CA ILE A 43 6.36 -12.23 -14.41
C ILE A 43 5.22 -13.09 -14.98
N PRO A 44 4.01 -13.09 -14.37
CA PRO A 44 2.93 -14.00 -14.76
C PRO A 44 2.17 -13.55 -16.03
N TYR A 45 2.16 -12.25 -16.29
CA TYR A 45 1.52 -11.59 -17.43
C TYR A 45 2.13 -10.20 -17.59
N GLU A 46 1.74 -9.51 -18.65
CA GLU A 46 2.23 -8.16 -18.92
C GLU A 46 1.96 -7.19 -17.76
N LEU A 47 3.02 -6.57 -17.26
CA LEU A 47 3.00 -5.63 -16.16
C LEU A 47 3.81 -4.38 -16.50
N PHE A 48 3.42 -3.24 -15.93
CA PHE A 48 4.06 -1.95 -16.15
C PHE A 48 4.56 -1.35 -14.86
N ARG A 49 5.78 -0.82 -14.90
CA ARG A 49 6.39 -0.05 -13.82
C ARG A 49 6.62 1.38 -14.28
N ILE A 50 5.92 2.33 -13.68
CA ILE A 50 6.17 3.77 -13.89
C ILE A 50 7.17 4.32 -12.88
N ASN A 51 8.09 5.17 -13.35
CA ASN A 51 9.12 5.83 -12.54
C ASN A 51 9.28 7.28 -12.97
N ALA A 52 9.81 8.13 -12.08
CA ALA A 52 10.16 9.52 -12.39
C ALA A 52 11.56 9.67 -13.05
N SER A 53 12.23 8.56 -13.31
CA SER A 53 13.51 8.45 -13.99
C SER A 53 13.72 7.01 -14.47
N LYS A 54 14.79 6.73 -15.20
CA LYS A 54 15.20 5.34 -15.54
C LYS A 54 15.53 4.46 -14.32
N LYS A 55 15.73 5.05 -13.13
CA LYS A 55 15.99 4.31 -11.89
C LYS A 55 14.71 4.06 -11.13
N VAL A 56 14.56 2.85 -10.59
CA VAL A 56 13.54 2.54 -9.60
C VAL A 56 14.03 3.04 -8.24
N ILE A 57 13.32 4.02 -7.68
CA ILE A 57 13.62 4.63 -6.38
C ILE A 57 12.40 4.48 -5.49
N LEU A 58 12.45 3.52 -4.57
CA LEU A 58 11.45 3.31 -3.55
C LEU A 58 11.62 4.32 -2.40
N ARG A 59 10.50 4.70 -1.81
CA ARG A 59 10.38 5.70 -0.76
C ARG A 59 10.08 5.02 0.58
N ASP A 60 10.96 5.25 1.54
CA ASP A 60 10.75 4.83 2.92
C ASP A 60 9.69 5.68 3.63
N TYR A 61 8.81 5.04 4.39
CA TYR A 61 7.73 5.68 5.15
C TYR A 61 8.21 6.81 6.08
N GLU A 62 9.21 6.55 6.92
CA GLU A 62 9.66 7.53 7.92
C GLU A 62 10.31 8.73 7.22
N ASP A 63 11.07 8.50 6.15
CA ASP A 63 11.64 9.59 5.36
C ASP A 63 10.59 10.43 4.64
N GLN A 64 9.51 9.83 4.13
CA GLN A 64 8.41 10.58 3.52
C GLN A 64 7.61 11.36 4.57
N LYS A 65 7.38 10.76 5.74
CA LYS A 65 6.71 11.39 6.87
C LYS A 65 7.46 12.63 7.36
N LYS A 66 8.80 12.56 7.50
CA LYS A 66 9.65 13.72 7.81
C LYS A 66 9.55 14.84 6.78
N LYS A 67 9.25 14.50 5.52
CA LYS A 67 9.03 15.44 4.42
C LYS A 67 7.59 15.95 4.31
N GLY A 68 6.71 15.58 5.24
CA GLY A 68 5.28 15.94 5.20
C GLY A 68 4.51 15.26 4.07
N ARG A 69 4.98 14.10 3.58
CA ARG A 69 4.36 13.36 2.47
C ARG A 69 3.66 12.11 2.99
N SER A 70 2.50 11.80 2.41
CA SER A 70 1.71 10.62 2.76
C SER A 70 2.03 9.38 1.93
N SER A 71 2.61 9.54 0.74
CA SER A 71 2.90 8.44 -0.18
C SER A 71 4.29 7.85 0.06
N TYR A 72 4.36 6.53 0.25
CA TYR A 72 5.56 5.74 0.46
C TYR A 72 5.39 4.36 -0.21
N ASP A 73 6.49 3.62 -0.36
CA ASP A 73 6.50 2.32 -1.04
C ASP A 73 6.83 1.16 -0.10
N LEU A 74 7.48 1.44 1.03
CA LEU A 74 7.85 0.44 2.05
C LEU A 74 8.16 1.07 3.41
N VAL A 75 8.37 0.21 4.40
CA VAL A 75 8.83 0.56 5.76
C VAL A 75 10.13 -0.18 6.05
N THR A 76 11.22 0.56 6.22
CA THR A 76 12.48 0.01 6.72
C THR A 76 12.32 -0.36 8.20
N GLN A 77 12.80 -1.53 8.59
CA GLN A 77 12.71 -2.04 9.95
C GLN A 77 13.78 -1.41 10.87
N PRO A 78 13.71 -1.59 12.21
CA PRO A 78 14.66 -0.99 13.14
C PRO A 78 16.13 -1.38 12.92
N ASP A 79 16.40 -2.48 12.21
CA ASP A 79 17.75 -2.90 11.81
C ASP A 79 18.27 -2.20 10.54
N GLY A 80 17.48 -1.26 9.97
CA GLY A 80 17.83 -0.55 8.75
C GLY A 80 17.59 -1.34 7.47
N LEU A 81 16.91 -2.48 7.53
CA LEU A 81 16.66 -3.36 6.39
C LEU A 81 15.20 -3.37 5.95
N VAL A 82 14.99 -3.67 4.67
CA VAL A 82 13.69 -4.06 4.12
C VAL A 82 13.57 -5.57 4.25
N HIS A 83 12.51 -6.03 4.90
CA HIS A 83 12.27 -7.45 5.16
C HIS A 83 11.22 -8.04 4.21
N PRO A 84 11.36 -9.32 3.83
CA PRO A 84 10.38 -9.99 2.99
C PRO A 84 9.03 -10.13 3.72
N LYS A 85 7.95 -10.26 2.95
CA LYS A 85 6.62 -10.64 3.45
C LYS A 85 6.36 -12.12 3.16
N PRO A 86 6.67 -13.05 4.09
CA PRO A 86 6.57 -14.49 3.84
C PRO A 86 5.13 -15.03 3.85
N GLY A 87 4.18 -14.32 4.47
CA GLY A 87 2.80 -14.76 4.65
C GLY A 87 1.92 -14.72 3.40
N GLY A 88 0.72 -15.29 3.51
CA GLY A 88 -0.31 -15.31 2.46
C GLY A 88 -1.28 -14.13 2.52
N THR A 89 -0.99 -13.09 3.30
CA THR A 89 -1.85 -11.90 3.46
C THR A 89 -1.10 -10.64 3.10
N PHE A 90 -1.82 -9.62 2.63
CA PHE A 90 -1.26 -8.32 2.32
C PHE A 90 -0.79 -7.60 3.60
N GLU A 91 0.48 -7.21 3.66
CA GLU A 91 1.09 -6.55 4.81
C GLU A 91 1.66 -5.19 4.44
N GLY A 92 0.78 -4.29 4.00
CA GLY A 92 1.14 -2.92 3.62
C GLY A 92 2.09 -2.86 2.42
N PRO A 93 2.44 -1.64 1.98
CA PRO A 93 3.41 -1.45 0.91
C PRO A 93 4.78 -2.03 1.32
N ASN A 94 5.41 -2.80 0.44
CA ASN A 94 6.73 -3.38 0.69
C ASN A 94 7.58 -3.55 -0.59
N GLY A 95 7.37 -2.72 -1.61
CA GLY A 95 8.09 -2.91 -2.88
C GLY A 95 7.68 -2.00 -4.03
N ALA A 96 8.20 -2.31 -5.21
CA ALA A 96 7.91 -1.58 -6.44
C ALA A 96 6.54 -1.96 -6.99
N SER A 97 5.59 -1.01 -6.93
CA SER A 97 4.29 -1.13 -7.59
C SER A 97 4.44 -1.41 -9.08
N VAL A 98 3.82 -2.48 -9.55
CA VAL A 98 3.64 -2.81 -10.97
C VAL A 98 2.18 -3.22 -11.21
N ARG A 99 1.65 -2.94 -12.39
CA ARG A 99 0.23 -3.15 -12.71
C ARG A 99 0.06 -3.62 -14.15
N PRO A 100 -0.95 -4.44 -14.47
CA PRO A 100 -1.33 -4.68 -15.86
C PRO A 100 -1.85 -3.39 -16.49
N ASP A 101 -2.00 -3.37 -17.82
CA ASP A 101 -2.76 -2.29 -18.45
C ASP A 101 -4.23 -2.41 -18.07
N GLY A 102 -4.77 -1.33 -17.50
CA GLY A 102 -6.10 -1.29 -16.92
C GLY A 102 -6.40 0.10 -16.37
N ALA A 103 -7.64 0.33 -15.95
CA ALA A 103 -8.13 1.66 -15.58
C ALA A 103 -7.22 2.39 -14.57
N MET A 104 -6.73 1.68 -13.54
CA MET A 104 -5.84 2.26 -12.54
C MET A 104 -4.43 2.56 -13.08
N MET A 105 -3.83 1.67 -13.89
CA MET A 105 -2.51 1.94 -14.49
C MET A 105 -2.59 3.16 -15.42
N GLN A 106 -3.63 3.19 -16.24
CA GLN A 106 -3.96 4.29 -17.14
C GLN A 106 -4.14 5.62 -16.40
N GLU A 107 -4.88 5.61 -15.28
CA GLU A 107 -5.03 6.78 -14.42
C GLU A 107 -3.69 7.22 -13.82
N VAL A 108 -2.90 6.28 -13.32
CA VAL A 108 -1.56 6.56 -12.76
C VAL A 108 -0.68 7.22 -13.81
N VAL A 109 -0.61 6.67 -15.03
CA VAL A 109 0.21 7.23 -16.12
C VAL A 109 -0.21 8.66 -16.44
N ARG A 110 -1.51 8.92 -16.62
CA ARG A 110 -2.02 10.27 -16.93
C ARG A 110 -1.72 11.28 -15.85
N ASN A 111 -1.88 10.89 -14.58
CA ASN A 111 -1.68 11.79 -13.45
C ASN A 111 -0.22 11.91 -13.00
N PHE A 112 0.68 11.08 -13.52
CA PHE A 112 2.10 11.14 -13.18
C PHE A 112 2.74 12.43 -13.70
N ARG A 113 3.36 13.20 -12.79
CA ARG A 113 3.93 14.55 -13.05
C ARG A 113 5.46 14.56 -13.21
N GLY A 114 6.09 13.41 -13.40
CA GLY A 114 7.53 13.32 -13.61
C GLY A 114 7.94 13.89 -14.97
N LYS A 115 8.93 14.79 -15.02
CA LYS A 115 9.45 15.31 -16.30
C LYS A 115 10.19 14.25 -17.12
N ASN A 116 10.87 13.33 -16.44
CA ASN A 116 11.62 12.23 -17.04
C ASN A 116 10.90 10.90 -16.76
N THR A 117 9.59 10.87 -17.01
CA THR A 117 8.79 9.68 -16.74
C THR A 117 9.25 8.53 -17.62
N THR A 118 9.58 7.42 -16.99
CA THR A 118 9.97 6.18 -17.66
C THR A 118 9.00 5.09 -17.24
N ILE A 119 8.42 4.39 -18.22
CA ILE A 119 7.55 3.25 -18.01
C ILE A 119 8.30 2.03 -18.54
N TYR A 120 8.52 1.03 -17.70
CA TYR A 120 9.02 -0.28 -18.13
C TYR A 120 7.85 -1.22 -18.34
N ARG A 121 7.74 -1.81 -19.53
CA ARG A 121 6.86 -2.95 -19.83
C ARG A 121 7.62 -4.24 -19.56
N LEU A 122 7.08 -5.07 -18.68
CA LEU A 122 7.63 -6.37 -18.27
C LEU A 122 6.76 -7.47 -18.89
N LEU A 123 7.37 -8.29 -19.74
CA LEU A 123 6.66 -9.38 -20.44
C LEU A 123 6.55 -10.65 -19.56
N PRO A 124 5.55 -11.50 -19.80
CA PRO A 124 5.44 -12.79 -19.10
C PRO A 124 6.67 -13.69 -19.30
N GLY A 125 6.97 -14.51 -18.30
CA GLY A 125 8.04 -15.50 -18.33
C GLY A 125 9.44 -14.99 -17.96
N HIS A 126 9.62 -13.68 -17.77
CA HIS A 126 10.87 -13.15 -17.21
C HIS A 126 11.01 -13.58 -15.75
N LYS A 127 12.06 -14.35 -15.46
CA LYS A 127 12.39 -14.77 -14.09
C LYS A 127 12.87 -13.59 -13.26
N LEU A 128 12.37 -13.50 -12.03
CA LEU A 128 12.92 -12.58 -11.06
C LEU A 128 14.26 -13.12 -10.53
N PRO A 129 15.20 -12.25 -10.16
CA PRO A 129 16.34 -12.63 -9.34
C PRO A 129 15.89 -13.41 -8.09
N ASP A 130 16.68 -14.40 -7.65
CA ASP A 130 16.32 -15.29 -6.53
C ASP A 130 16.04 -14.56 -5.20
N ASP A 131 16.55 -13.34 -5.06
CA ASP A 131 16.35 -12.46 -3.91
C ASP A 131 15.20 -11.45 -4.08
N LEU A 132 14.43 -11.55 -5.16
CA LEU A 132 13.19 -10.81 -5.39
C LEU A 132 11.99 -11.76 -5.48
N ILE A 133 10.79 -11.21 -5.28
CA ILE A 133 9.51 -11.91 -5.43
C ILE A 133 8.46 -10.93 -5.93
N LEU A 134 7.52 -11.38 -6.76
CA LEU A 134 6.33 -10.61 -7.13
C LEU A 134 5.15 -11.08 -6.29
N LEU A 135 4.52 -10.16 -5.56
CA LEU A 135 3.27 -10.43 -4.85
C LEU A 135 2.12 -9.76 -5.60
N HIS A 136 1.04 -10.49 -5.83
CA HIS A 136 -0.24 -9.92 -6.25
C HIS A 136 -1.03 -9.59 -4.99
N GLU A 137 -1.02 -8.32 -4.63
CA GLU A 137 -1.44 -7.85 -3.31
C GLU A 137 -2.97 -7.82 -3.19
N HIS A 138 -3.61 -7.11 -4.11
CA HIS A 138 -5.06 -6.94 -4.18
C HIS A 138 -5.45 -6.32 -5.52
N SER A 139 -6.69 -6.51 -5.98
CA SER A 139 -7.21 -5.93 -7.22
C SER A 139 -6.24 -6.17 -8.40
N ASP A 140 -5.80 -5.12 -9.10
CA ASP A 140 -4.78 -5.14 -10.16
C ASP A 140 -3.36 -4.83 -9.65
N HIS A 141 -3.20 -4.58 -8.35
CA HIS A 141 -1.94 -4.13 -7.78
C HIS A 141 -0.99 -5.28 -7.46
N HIS A 142 0.21 -5.19 -8.00
CA HIS A 142 1.30 -6.10 -7.67
C HIS A 142 2.49 -5.30 -7.16
N SER A 143 3.37 -5.96 -6.43
CA SER A 143 4.65 -5.37 -6.05
C SER A 143 5.79 -6.35 -6.16
N ILE A 144 6.90 -5.89 -6.75
CA ILE A 144 8.17 -6.60 -6.71
C ILE A 144 8.87 -6.21 -5.40
N GLN A 145 9.07 -7.21 -4.54
CA GLN A 145 9.60 -7.05 -3.18
C GLN A 145 10.91 -7.83 -3.00
N CYS A 146 11.61 -7.58 -1.89
CA CYS A 146 12.71 -8.44 -1.49
C CYS A 146 12.20 -9.81 -1.00
N ARG A 147 12.96 -10.87 -1.28
CA ARG A 147 12.76 -12.23 -0.77
C ARG A 147 13.69 -12.56 0.39
N VAL A 148 14.76 -11.78 0.56
CA VAL A 148 15.69 -11.82 1.68
C VAL A 148 15.91 -10.41 2.24
N PRO A 149 16.23 -10.25 3.53
CA PRO A 149 16.52 -8.93 4.09
C PRO A 149 17.65 -8.22 3.34
N MET A 150 17.43 -6.95 2.98
CA MET A 150 18.43 -6.13 2.29
C MET A 150 18.19 -4.64 2.56
N THR A 151 19.22 -3.83 2.39
CA THR A 151 19.08 -2.36 2.48
C THR A 151 18.18 -1.83 1.37
N LEU A 152 17.54 -0.68 1.61
CA LEU A 152 16.76 0.02 0.58
C LEU A 152 17.59 0.33 -0.68
N ALA A 153 18.87 0.66 -0.52
CA ALA A 153 19.77 0.93 -1.63
C ALA A 153 20.01 -0.32 -2.50
N GLN A 154 20.21 -1.49 -1.88
CA GLN A 154 20.34 -2.76 -2.60
C GLN A 154 19.06 -3.12 -3.34
N LEU A 155 17.89 -2.96 -2.70
CA LEU A 155 16.60 -3.22 -3.33
C LEU A 155 16.37 -2.31 -4.55
N ASN A 156 16.60 -1.00 -4.41
CA ASN A 156 16.52 -0.04 -5.51
C ASN A 156 17.46 -0.40 -6.67
N LYS A 157 18.70 -0.79 -6.36
CA LYS A 157 19.68 -1.23 -7.38
C LYS A 157 19.17 -2.45 -8.14
N LYS A 158 18.70 -3.48 -7.43
CA LYS A 158 18.20 -4.73 -8.02
C LYS A 158 16.97 -4.53 -8.88
N LEU A 159 16.00 -3.75 -8.39
CA LEU A 159 14.79 -3.42 -9.15
C LEU A 159 15.12 -2.62 -10.40
N THR A 160 16.06 -1.68 -10.31
CA THR A 160 16.55 -0.90 -11.45
C THR A 160 17.19 -1.81 -12.49
N GLN A 161 18.11 -2.69 -12.08
CA GLN A 161 18.77 -3.65 -12.97
C GLN A 161 17.75 -4.57 -13.64
N PHE A 162 16.85 -5.17 -12.86
CA PHE A 162 15.81 -6.05 -13.38
C PHE A 162 14.95 -5.36 -14.45
N CYS A 163 14.47 -4.15 -14.18
CA CYS A 163 13.65 -3.40 -15.14
C CYS A 163 14.43 -2.98 -16.39
N GLN A 164 15.71 -2.61 -16.26
CA GLN A 164 16.54 -2.19 -17.39
C GLN A 164 16.99 -3.36 -18.27
N GLU A 165 17.20 -4.53 -17.69
CA GLU A 165 17.66 -5.73 -18.40
C GLU A 165 16.52 -6.52 -19.04
N ASN A 166 15.32 -6.51 -18.42
CA ASN A 166 14.19 -7.35 -18.84
C ASN A 166 12.96 -6.55 -19.28
N GLY A 167 12.96 -5.24 -19.08
CA GLY A 167 11.84 -4.37 -19.43
C GLY A 167 12.07 -3.64 -20.74
N GLU A 168 11.01 -3.49 -21.52
CA GLU A 168 10.98 -2.53 -22.61
C GLU A 168 10.75 -1.13 -22.03
N GLU A 169 11.72 -0.23 -22.24
CA GLU A 169 11.62 1.17 -21.80
C GLU A 169 10.70 1.96 -22.75
N MET A 170 9.76 2.70 -22.16
CA MET A 170 8.87 3.60 -22.88
C MET A 170 8.76 4.94 -22.16
N THR A 171 8.54 5.99 -22.95
CA THR A 171 8.00 7.27 -22.52
C THR A 171 6.51 7.17 -22.21
N LYS A 172 5.96 8.23 -21.61
CA LYS A 172 4.52 8.33 -21.37
C LYS A 172 3.74 8.41 -22.68
N GLU A 173 4.29 9.10 -23.66
CA GLU A 173 3.71 9.29 -24.98
C GLU A 173 3.63 7.96 -25.74
N GLU A 174 4.73 7.19 -25.79
CA GLU A 174 4.75 5.86 -26.41
C GLU A 174 3.79 4.89 -25.72
N PHE A 175 3.69 4.96 -24.39
CA PHE A 175 2.72 4.14 -23.66
C PHE A 175 1.29 4.49 -24.07
N VAL A 176 0.92 5.77 -24.11
CA VAL A 176 -0.44 6.21 -24.47
C VAL A 176 -0.78 5.86 -25.93
N GLU A 177 0.20 5.94 -26.83
CA GLU A 177 0.02 5.55 -28.23
C GLU A 177 -0.23 4.04 -28.38
N ARG A 178 0.55 3.20 -27.68
CA ARG A 178 0.46 1.73 -27.77
C ARG A 178 -0.67 1.13 -26.95
N TYR A 179 -1.04 1.80 -25.86
CA TYR A 179 -2.07 1.38 -24.91
C TYR A 179 -3.12 2.51 -24.79
N PRO A 180 -3.88 2.77 -25.87
CA PRO A 180 -4.86 3.82 -25.86
C PRO A 180 -5.98 3.48 -24.87
N PHE A 181 -6.44 4.49 -24.15
CA PHE A 181 -7.59 4.32 -23.30
C PHE A 181 -8.86 4.19 -24.15
N THR A 182 -9.43 3.00 -24.14
CA THR A 182 -10.73 2.75 -24.73
C THR A 182 -11.77 2.98 -23.64
N VAL A 183 -12.71 3.88 -23.94
CA VAL A 183 -13.85 4.25 -23.08
C VAL A 183 -14.98 3.27 -23.26
#